data_AF-A0A2E6W687-F1
#
_entry.id   AF-A0A2E6W687-F1
#
_cell.length_a   1.000
_cell.length_b   1.000
_cell.length_c   1.000
_cell.angle_alpha   90.00
_cell.angle_beta   90.00
_cell.angle_gamma   90.00
#
_symmetry.space_group_name_H-M   'P 1'
#
loop_
_entity.id
_entity.type
_entity.pdbx_description
1 polymer ?
#
loop_
_entity_poly.entity_id
_entity_poly.type
_entity_poly.pdbx_seq_one_letter_code
_entity_poly.pdbx_strand_id
1 'polypeptide(L)' 'MKEQLVKAARMHAEGELERAKTNILVYMNQSVGIGEHSDIVEAIQHELDVMAAASDRIEMLDVHFS' A
#
# COMPACT_ATOMS: atom_id res chain seq x y z
N MET A 1 -20.40 5.42 16.45
CA MET A 1 -20.13 6.05 15.14
C MET A 1 -18.65 6.35 14.94
N LYS A 2 -17.98 7.09 15.85
CA LYS A 2 -16.52 7.35 15.80
C LYS A 2 -15.68 6.09 15.58
N GLU A 3 -15.90 5.05 16.38
CA GLU A 3 -15.16 3.77 16.28
C GLU A 3 -15.31 3.11 14.91
N GLN A 4 -16.51 3.13 14.32
CA GLN A 4 -16.75 2.57 13.00
C GLN A 4 -16.03 3.35 11.90
N LEU A 5 -15.94 4.69 12.03
CA LEU A 5 -15.20 5.55 11.10
C LEU A 5 -13.69 5.29 11.19
N VAL A 6 -13.14 5.22 12.40
CA VAL A 6 -11.72 4.92 12.63
C VAL A 6 -11.38 3.52 12.13
N LYS A 7 -12.24 2.53 12.40
CA LYS A 7 -12.08 1.17 11.88
C LYS A 7 -12.08 1.14 10.35
N ALA A 8 -13.03 1.82 9.70
CA ALA A 8 -13.11 1.86 8.24
C ALA A 8 -11.87 2.51 7.62
N ALA A 9 -11.40 3.64 8.18
CA ALA A 9 -10.19 4.30 7.74
C ALA A 9 -8.94 3.42 7.89
N ARG A 10 -8.81 2.72 9.02
CA ARG A 10 -7.72 1.77 9.27
C ARG A 10 -7.73 0.62 8.26
N MET A 11 -8.88 -0.03 8.08
CA MET A 11 -9.03 -1.15 7.13
C MET A 11 -8.69 -0.74 5.69
N HIS A 12 -9.02 0.49 5.30
CA HIS A 12 -8.67 1.01 3.97
C HIS A 12 -7.15 1.16 3.82
N ALA A 13 -6.49 1.80 4.80
CA ALA A 13 -5.04 2.00 4.77
C ALA A 13 -4.27 0.66 4.82
N GLU A 14 -4.70 -0.29 5.65
CA GLU A 14 -4.13 -1.64 5.70
C GLU A 14 -4.31 -2.39 4.36
N GLY A 15 -5.48 -2.24 3.72
CA GLY A 15 -5.73 -2.80 2.39
C GLY A 15 -4.85 -2.20 1.30
N GLU A 16 -4.66 -0.88 1.31
CA GLU A 16 -3.75 -0.18 0.39
C GLU A 16 -2.30 -0.64 0.57
N LEU A 17 -1.86 -0.76 1.82
CA LEU A 17 -0.51 -1.23 2.17
C LEU A 17 -0.26 -2.65 1.65
N GLU A 18 -1.18 -3.58 1.92
CA GLU A 18 -1.01 -4.97 1.50
C GLU A 18 -1.12 -5.13 -0.02
N ARG A 19 -1.98 -4.35 -0.68
CA ARG A 19 -2.05 -4.32 -2.17
C ARG A 19 -0.72 -3.88 -2.77
N ALA A 20 -0.17 -2.76 -2.32
CA ALA A 20 1.08 -2.22 -2.84
C ALA A 20 2.25 -3.17 -2.61
N LYS A 21 2.35 -3.74 -1.40
CA LYS A 21 3.33 -4.77 -1.07
C LYS A 21 3.21 -6.01 -1.95
N THR A 22 1.99 -6.49 -2.21
CA THR A 22 1.74 -7.63 -3.09
C THR A 22 2.18 -7.33 -4.52
N ASN A 23 1.91 -6.13 -5.03
CA ASN A 23 2.37 -5.72 -6.35
C ASN A 23 3.91 -5.74 -6.46
N ILE A 24 4.62 -5.20 -5.46
CA ILE A 24 6.08 -5.28 -5.40
C ILE A 24 6.56 -6.74 -5.40
N LEU A 25 5.92 -7.62 -4.63
CA LEU A 25 6.26 -9.05 -4.61
C LEU A 25 6.04 -9.72 -5.97
N VAL A 26 5.00 -9.35 -6.71
CA VAL A 26 4.79 -9.82 -8.08
C VAL A 26 5.95 -9.35 -8.98
N TYR A 27 6.32 -8.07 -8.93
CA TYR A 27 7.44 -7.54 -9.71
C TYR A 27 8.78 -8.20 -9.36
N MET A 28 9.01 -8.55 -8.09
CA MET A 28 10.24 -9.21 -7.64
C MET A 28 10.31 -10.70 -8.01
N ASN A 29 9.17 -11.40 -8.11
CA ASN A 29 9.12 -12.86 -8.29
C ASN A 29 8.70 -13.31 -9.70
N GLN A 30 8.01 -12.47 -10.47
CA GLN A 30 7.53 -12.77 -11.81
C GLN A 30 8.02 -11.70 -12.80
N SER A 31 9.23 -11.90 -13.33
CA SER A 31 9.76 -11.08 -14.45
C SER A 31 9.19 -11.48 -15.81
N VAL A 32 8.35 -12.52 -15.88
CA VAL A 32 7.92 -13.14 -17.14
C VAL A 32 6.40 -13.25 -17.17
N GLY A 33 5.76 -12.39 -17.96
CA GLY A 33 4.31 -12.46 -18.25
C GLY A 33 3.60 -11.13 -18.40
N ILE A 34 4.13 -10.04 -17.85
CA ILE A 34 3.68 -8.68 -18.20
C ILE A 34 4.54 -8.24 -19.37
N GLY A 35 4.18 -8.71 -20.57
CA GLY A 35 4.70 -8.09 -21.78
C GLY A 35 4.39 -6.60 -21.72
N GLU A 36 5.40 -5.75 -21.91
CA GLU A 36 5.28 -4.29 -22.09
C GLU A 36 5.25 -3.37 -20.86
N HIS A 37 6.11 -3.56 -19.84
CA HIS A 37 6.51 -2.44 -18.98
C HIS A 37 8.04 -2.39 -18.84
N SER A 38 8.67 -1.41 -19.48
CA SER A 38 10.13 -1.21 -19.53
C SER A 38 10.75 -0.87 -18.17
N ASP A 39 9.96 -0.40 -17.19
CA ASP A 39 10.50 0.24 -15.99
C ASP A 39 9.94 -0.37 -14.69
N ILE A 40 10.29 -1.63 -14.43
CA ILE A 40 9.93 -2.36 -13.20
C ILE A 40 10.37 -1.58 -11.95
N VAL A 41 11.53 -0.93 -12.00
CA VAL A 41 12.03 -0.12 -10.87
C VAL A 41 11.12 1.08 -10.61
N GLU A 42 10.65 1.77 -11.66
CA GLU A 42 9.73 2.90 -11.51
C GLU A 42 8.38 2.45 -10.93
N ALA A 43 7.87 1.30 -11.36
CA ALA A 43 6.67 0.70 -10.79
C ALA A 43 6.85 0.35 -9.30
N ILE A 44 8.01 -0.19 -8.92
CA ILE A 44 8.33 -0.45 -7.50
C ILE A 44 8.38 0.86 -6.70
N GLN A 45 8.99 1.92 -7.25
CA GLN A 45 9.03 3.23 -6.59
C GLN A 45 7.61 3.77 -6.36
N HIS A 46 6.73 3.66 -7.35
CA HIS A 46 5.35 4.10 -7.19
C HIS A 46 4.60 3.33 -6.09
N GLU A 47 4.76 2.00 -6.04
CA GLU A 47 4.12 1.21 -4.97
C GLU A 47 4.74 1.49 -3.59
N LEU A 48 6.04 1.80 -3.50
CA LEU A 48 6.67 2.25 -2.25
C LEU A 48 6.07 3.58 -1.76
N ASP A 49 5.77 4.53 -2.65
CA ASP A 49 5.10 5.78 -2.28
C ASP A 49 3.69 5.52 -1.73
N VAL A 50 2.96 4.55 -2.31
CA VAL A 50 1.66 4.11 -1.79
C VAL A 50 1.81 3.48 -0.40
N MET A 51 2.81 2.63 -0.20
CA MET A 51 3.08 2.03 1.11
C MET A 51 3.39 3.09 2.16
N ALA A 52 4.20 4.10 1.82
CA ALA A 52 4.52 5.21 2.72
C ALA A 52 3.25 5.97 3.14
N ALA A 53 2.45 6.40 2.17
CA ALA A 53 1.20 7.12 2.46
C ALA A 53 0.20 6.29 3.27
N ALA A 54 0.10 4.98 3.01
CA ALA A 54 -0.75 4.08 3.79
C ALA A 54 -0.24 3.90 5.22
N SER A 55 1.07 3.78 5.41
CA SER A 55 1.71 3.67 6.72
C SER A 55 1.51 4.94 7.54
N ASP A 56 1.70 6.11 6.93
CA ASP A 56 1.45 7.41 7.58
C ASP A 56 0.00 7.53 8.06
N ARG A 57 -0.97 7.06 7.25
CA ARG A 57 -2.39 7.06 7.66
C ARG A 57 -2.63 6.17 8.87
N ILE A 58 -2.04 4.97 8.89
CA ILE A 58 -2.15 4.05 10.04
C ILE A 58 -1.54 4.70 11.28
N GLU A 59 -0.34 5.28 11.16
CA GLU A 59 0.32 5.99 12.26
C GLU A 59 -0.52 7.16 12.78
N MET A 60 -1.08 7.98 11.91
CA MET A 60 -1.93 9.11 12.33
C MET A 60 -3.21 8.64 13.02
N LEU A 61 -3.78 7.52 12.59
CA LEU A 61 -4.90 6.89 13.30
C LEU A 61 -4.48 6.42 14.69
N ASP A 62 -3.29 5.86 14.83
CA ASP A 62 -2.74 5.40 16.11
C ASP A 62 -2.39 6.55 17.07
N VAL A 63 -1.81 7.64 16.57
CA VAL A 63 -1.40 8.78 17.41
C VAL A 63 -2.61 9.59 17.89
N HIS A 64 -3.65 9.75 17.06
CA HIS A 64 -4.73 10.71 17.34
C HIS A 64 -6.09 10.07 17.66
N PHE A 65 -6.30 8.80 17.32
CA PHE A 65 -7.63 8.19 17.34
C PHE A 65 -7.71 6.77 17.93
N SER A 66 -6.58 6.19 18.38
CA SER A 66 -6.54 4.94 19.16
C SER A 66 -6.80 5.15 20.65
#